data_AF-A0A541BWX6-F1
#
_entry.id   AF-A0A541BWX6-F1
#
_cell.length_a   1.000
_cell.length_b   1.000
_cell.length_c   1.000
_cell.angle_alpha   90.00
_cell.angle_beta   90.00
_cell.angle_gamma   90.00
#
_symmetry.space_group_name_H-M   'P 1'
#
loop_
_entity.id
_entity.type
_entity.pdbx_description
1 polymer ?
#
loop_
_entity_poly.entity_id
_entity_poly.type
_entity_poly.pdbx_seq_one_letter_code
_entity_poly.pdbx_strand_id
1 'polypeptide(L)' 'MGGLFRAPVPPAPTGVPATAPPAPAATGEEEMRARRLAAIEARRRGLAGTVATSWRGVLAEALPSATRKSLLGE' A
#
# COMPACT_ATOMS: atom_id res chain seq x y z
N MET A 1 37.48 -13.90 38.10
CA MET A 1 36.34 -14.59 37.46
C MET A 1 35.26 -13.56 37.16
N GLY A 2 35.37 -12.80 36.07
CA GLY A 2 34.39 -11.75 35.75
C GLY A 2 34.42 -11.49 34.25
N GLY A 3 33.48 -12.08 33.52
CA GLY A 3 33.41 -11.92 32.06
C GLY A 3 32.32 -12.71 31.36
N LEU A 4 31.25 -13.13 32.06
CA LEU A 4 30.15 -13.93 31.48
C LEU A 4 29.01 -13.09 30.88
N PHE A 5 29.04 -11.76 31.04
CA PHE A 5 27.99 -10.89 30.55
C PHE A 5 28.57 -9.86 29.59
N ARG A 6 28.47 -10.15 28.28
CA ARG A 6 28.70 -9.18 27.21
C ARG A 6 27.34 -8.66 26.75
N ALA A 7 27.11 -7.36 26.92
CA ALA A 7 25.92 -6.72 26.40
C ALA A 7 25.93 -6.71 24.86
N PRO A 8 24.81 -6.99 24.19
CA PRO A 8 24.71 -6.86 22.75
C PRO A 8 24.87 -5.40 22.33
N VAL A 9 25.69 -5.16 21.30
CA VAL A 9 25.93 -3.82 20.75
C VAL A 9 24.69 -3.40 19.97
N PRO A 10 24.14 -2.20 20.21
CA PRO A 10 22.99 -1.72 19.43
C PRO A 10 23.39 -1.51 17.97
N PRO A 11 22.50 -1.81 17.01
CA PRO A 11 22.77 -1.56 15.60
C PRO A 11 22.97 -0.07 15.33
N ALA A 12 23.85 0.25 14.38
CA ALA A 12 24.12 1.62 13.98
C ALA A 12 22.85 2.29 13.41
N PRO A 13 22.64 3.60 13.67
CA PRO A 13 21.52 4.32 13.09
C PRO A 13 21.62 4.29 11.57
N THR A 14 20.60 3.74 10.92
CA THR A 14 20.44 3.80 9.47
C THR A 14 20.34 5.25 9.04
N GLY A 15 21.17 5.64 8.06
CA GLY A 15 21.35 7.01 7.63
C GLY A 15 20.05 7.75 7.32
N VAL A 16 20.11 9.07 7.54
CA VAL A 16 19.01 10.00 7.26
C VAL A 16 18.62 9.88 5.79
N PRO A 17 17.33 9.70 5.45
CA PRO A 17 16.91 9.67 4.06
C PRO A 17 17.25 11.01 3.40
N ALA A 18 17.95 10.96 2.27
CA ALA A 18 18.25 12.14 1.47
C ALA A 18 16.94 12.82 1.05
N THR A 19 16.81 14.10 1.40
CA THR A 19 15.67 14.93 1.01
C THR A 19 15.69 15.11 -0.51
N ALA A 20 14.67 14.60 -1.19
CA ALA A 20 14.49 14.81 -2.62
C ALA A 20 14.29 16.32 -2.91
N PRO A 21 14.82 16.83 -4.04
CA PRO A 21 14.60 18.23 -4.44
C PRO A 21 13.10 18.53 -4.61
N PRO A 22 12.68 19.79 -4.38
CA PRO A 22 11.28 20.17 -4.49
C PRO A 22 10.78 19.99 -5.93
N ALA A 23 9.61 19.37 -6.07
CA ALA A 23 8.95 19.21 -7.36
C ALA A 23 8.59 20.58 -7.98
N PRO A 24 8.59 20.70 -9.32
CA PRO A 24 8.14 21.92 -9.99
C PRO A 24 6.70 22.25 -9.60
N ALA A 25 6.39 23.55 -9.53
CA ALA A 25 5.05 24.03 -9.18
C ALA A 25 4.03 23.51 -10.21
N ALA A 26 3.02 22.81 -9.71
CA ALA A 26 1.94 22.28 -10.52
C ALA A 26 1.13 23.43 -11.13
N THR A 27 0.79 23.32 -12.41
CA THR A 27 -0.16 24.22 -13.05
C THR A 27 -1.57 24.01 -12.45
N GLY A 28 -2.46 25.00 -12.53
CA GLY A 28 -3.80 24.90 -11.92
C GLY A 28 -4.63 23.69 -12.37
N GLU A 29 -4.42 23.21 -13.59
CA GLU A 29 -5.03 21.98 -14.11
C GLU A 29 -4.46 20.71 -13.45
N GLU A 30 -3.15 20.67 -13.22
CA GLU A 30 -2.47 19.58 -12.52
C GLU A 30 -2.90 19.51 -11.06
N GLU A 31 -3.12 20.65 -10.40
CA GLU A 31 -3.66 20.70 -9.04
C GLU A 31 -5.09 20.15 -8.97
N MET A 32 -5.96 20.51 -9.92
CA MET A 32 -7.32 19.97 -9.99
C MET A 32 -7.31 18.46 -10.22
N ARG A 33 -6.45 17.98 -11.12
CA ARG A 33 -6.27 16.54 -11.38
C ARG A 33 -5.75 15.81 -10.14
N ALA A 34 -4.75 16.37 -9.46
CA ALA A 34 -4.21 15.82 -8.22
C ALA A 34 -5.26 15.74 -7.11
N ARG A 35 -6.07 16.79 -6.92
CA ARG A 35 -7.19 16.78 -5.95
C ARG A 35 -8.21 15.70 -6.26
N ARG A 36 -8.55 15.51 -7.53
CA ARG A 36 -9.48 14.45 -7.96
C ARG A 36 -8.91 13.05 -7.67
N LEU A 37 -7.63 12.83 -7.99
CA LEU A 37 -6.96 11.55 -7.72
C LEU A 37 -6.86 11.27 -6.22
N ALA A 38 -6.45 12.26 -5.42
CA ALA A 38 -6.38 12.15 -3.97
C ALA A 38 -7.73 11.80 -3.33
N ALA A 39 -8.84 12.39 -3.83
CA ALA A 39 -10.19 12.07 -3.36
C ALA A 39 -10.59 10.62 -3.69
N ILE A 40 -10.21 10.11 -4.87
CA ILE A 40 -10.45 8.72 -5.28
C ILE A 40 -9.63 7.77 -4.40
N GLU A 41 -8.36 8.07 -4.16
CA GLU A 41 -7.48 7.26 -3.31
C GLU A 41 -7.95 7.22 -1.86
N ALA A 42 -8.39 8.37 -1.32
CA ALA A 42 -8.98 8.44 0.02
C ALA A 42 -10.23 7.56 0.14
N ARG A 43 -11.11 7.55 -0.87
CA ARG A 43 -12.26 6.64 -0.91
C ARG A 43 -11.82 5.18 -0.99
N ARG A 44 -10.79 4.86 -1.79
CA ARG A 44 -10.30 3.48 -1.98
C ARG A 44 -9.66 2.86 -0.74
N ARG A 45 -8.96 3.65 0.09
CA ARG A 45 -8.27 3.17 1.30
C ARG A 45 -9.19 2.42 2.27
N GLY A 46 -10.41 2.91 2.49
CA GLY A 46 -11.39 2.24 3.34
C GLY A 46 -12.09 1.06 2.65
N LEU A 47 -12.26 1.14 1.32
CA LEU A 47 -12.96 0.11 0.55
C LEU A 47 -12.22 -1.22 0.54
N ALA A 48 -10.89 -1.23 0.46
CA ALA A 48 -10.14 -2.49 0.42
C ALA A 48 -10.39 -3.36 1.67
N GLY A 49 -10.32 -2.76 2.86
CA GLY A 49 -10.58 -3.45 4.12
C GLY A 49 -12.05 -3.89 4.26
N THR A 50 -12.99 -3.02 3.89
CA THR A 50 -14.43 -3.36 3.91
C THR A 50 -14.78 -4.44 2.89
N VAL A 51 -14.16 -4.42 1.70
CA VAL A 51 -14.35 -5.48 0.70
C VAL A 51 -13.81 -6.78 1.25
N ALA A 52 -12.59 -6.79 1.81
CA ALA A 52 -11.96 -7.98 2.38
C ALA A 52 -12.82 -8.66 3.46
N THR A 53 -13.42 -7.88 4.37
CA THR A 53 -14.27 -8.43 5.45
C THR A 53 -15.73 -8.63 5.04
N SER A 54 -16.16 -8.13 3.89
CA SER A 54 -17.52 -8.35 3.38
C SER A 54 -17.71 -9.81 2.98
N TRP A 55 -18.97 -10.27 2.99
CA TRP A 55 -19.36 -11.58 2.47
C TRP A 55 -18.78 -11.87 1.07
N ARG A 56 -18.74 -10.85 0.20
CA ARG A 56 -18.18 -10.98 -1.15
C ARG A 56 -16.66 -11.16 -1.14
N GLY A 57 -15.92 -10.45 -0.30
CA GLY A 57 -14.46 -10.58 -0.22
C GLY A 57 -14.03 -11.90 0.38
N VAL A 58 -14.66 -12.30 1.49
CA VAL A 58 -14.39 -13.59 2.14
C VAL A 58 -14.65 -14.76 1.19
N LEU A 59 -15.75 -14.74 0.44
CA LEU A 59 -16.01 -15.77 -0.57
C LEU A 59 -15.05 -15.72 -1.75
N ALA A 60 -14.64 -14.52 -2.20
CA ALA A 60 -13.70 -14.38 -3.30
C ALA A 60 -12.27 -14.84 -2.95
N GLU A 61 -11.87 -14.71 -1.67
CA GLU A 61 -10.59 -15.21 -1.17
C GLU A 61 -10.62 -16.72 -0.90
N ALA A 62 -11.74 -17.25 -0.41
CA ALA A 62 -11.92 -18.68 -0.14
C ALA A 62 -12.10 -19.53 -1.42
N LEU A 63 -12.58 -18.93 -2.51
CA LEU A 63 -12.80 -19.61 -3.78
C LEU A 63 -11.58 -19.40 -4.69
N PRO A 64 -11.00 -20.46 -5.27
CA PRO A 64 -10.03 -20.28 -6.34
C PRO A 64 -10.70 -19.43 -7.42
N SER A 65 -9.96 -18.44 -7.96
CA SER A 65 -10.39 -17.60 -9.08
C SER A 65 -11.19 -18.47 -10.05
N ALA A 66 -12.51 -18.34 -10.02
CA ALA A 66 -13.38 -19.15 -10.85
C ALA A 66 -12.96 -18.80 -12.28
N THR A 67 -12.20 -19.69 -12.91
CA THR A 67 -11.86 -19.60 -14.32
C THR A 67 -13.21 -19.54 -14.99
N ARG A 68 -13.64 -18.32 -15.36
CA ARG A 68 -14.96 -18.11 -15.92
C ARG A 68 -14.97 -18.98 -17.16
N LYS A 69 -15.79 -20.02 -17.14
CA LYS A 69 -16.00 -20.85 -18.33
C LYS A 69 -16.57 -19.90 -19.38
N SER A 70 -15.74 -19.52 -20.33
CA SER A 70 -16.15 -18.76 -21.51
C SER A 70 -17.10 -19.68 -22.28
N LEU A 71 -18.36 -19.27 -22.45
CA LEU A 71 -19.34 -20.03 -23.23
C LEU A 71 -18.91 -20.19 -24.70
N LEU A 72 -17.92 -19.40 -25.15
CA LEU A 72 -17.46 -19.35 -26.53
C LEU A 72 -15.98 -19.72 -26.69
N GLY A 73 -15.29 -20.13 -25.63
CA GLY A 73 -13.93 -20.67 -25.73
C GLY A 73 -12.91 -19.74 -26.40
N GLU A 74 -12.78 -18.52 -25.92
CA GLU A 74 -11.64 -17.60 -26.14
C GLU A 74 -11.35 -16.86 -24.82
#